data_AF-A0A2J0M612-F1
#
_entry.id   AF-A0A2J0M612-F1
#
_cell.length_a   1.000
_cell.length_b   1.000
_cell.length_c   1.000
_cell.angle_alpha   90.00
_cell.angle_beta   90.00
_cell.angle_gamma   90.00
#
_symmetry.space_group_name_H-M   'P 1'
#
loop_
_entity.id
_entity.type
_entity.pdbx_description
1 polymer ?
#
loop_
_entity_poly.entity_id
_entity_poly.type
_entity_poly.pdbx_seq_one_letter_code
_entity_poly.pdbx_strand_id
1 'polypeptide(L)' 'MYAQYYCLQEMGFEVEHMAFHSMSDNKTYHLAVPSEEDKKEFEQTLARLREFDINKIKNHVCDKCVNSIYAPLAW' A
#
# COMPACT_ATOMS: atom_id res chain seq x y z
N MET A 1 -8.09 -1.17 0.30
CA MET A 1 -9.49 -0.92 -0.06
C MET A 1 -9.65 -0.46 -1.51
N TYR A 2 -8.91 0.57 -1.97
CA TYR A 2 -8.94 1.00 -3.38
C TYR A 2 -8.61 -0.12 -4.39
N ALA A 3 -7.69 -1.02 -4.05
CA ALA A 3 -7.42 -2.21 -4.88
C ALA A 3 -8.67 -3.09 -5.10
N GLN A 4 -9.49 -3.31 -4.06
CA GLN A 4 -10.72 -4.10 -4.17
C GLN A 4 -11.78 -3.38 -4.99
N TYR A 5 -11.90 -2.06 -4.81
CA TYR A 5 -12.77 -1.20 -5.62
C TYR A 5 -12.45 -1.30 -7.11
N TYR A 6 -11.17 -1.11 -7.50
CA TYR A 6 -10.77 -1.18 -8.91
C TYR A 6 -10.95 -2.58 -9.49
N CYS A 7 -10.65 -3.63 -8.71
CA CYS A 7 -10.88 -5.01 -9.16
C CYS A 7 -12.37 -5.27 -9.48
N LEU A 8 -13.29 -4.80 -8.63
CA LEU A 8 -14.72 -4.91 -8.88
C LEU A 8 -15.15 -4.13 -10.13
N GLN A 9 -14.62 -2.91 -10.32
CA GLN A 9 -14.87 -2.16 -11.55
C GLN A 9 -14.34 -2.86 -12.80
N GLU A 10 -13.13 -3.43 -12.76
CA GLU A 10 -12.54 -4.18 -13.87
C GLU A 10 -13.34 -5.43 -14.22
N MET A 11 -14.00 -6.05 -13.23
CA MET A 11 -14.93 -7.15 -13.42
C MET A 11 -16.31 -6.71 -13.96
N GLY A 12 -16.56 -5.40 -14.10
CA GLY A 12 -17.81 -4.83 -14.61
C GLY A 12 -18.88 -4.54 -13.54
N PHE A 13 -18.51 -4.53 -12.26
CA PHE A 13 -19.43 -4.15 -11.19
C PHE A 13 -19.38 -2.65 -10.92
N GLU A 14 -20.55 -2.02 -10.81
CA GLU A 14 -20.69 -0.64 -10.36
C GLU A 14 -20.67 -0.60 -8.83
N VAL A 15 -19.72 0.15 -8.26
CA VAL A 15 -19.56 0.29 -6.81
C VAL A 15 -20.02 1.69 -6.41
N GLU A 16 -21.22 1.77 -5.83
CA GLU A 16 -21.80 3.05 -5.42
C GLU A 16 -21.22 3.56 -4.08
N HIS A 17 -20.97 2.65 -3.14
CA HIS A 17 -20.59 2.99 -1.77
C HIS A 17 -19.51 2.06 -1.24
N MET A 18 -18.60 2.61 -0.44
CA MET A 18 -17.57 1.83 0.26
C MET A 18 -17.59 2.12 1.76
N ALA A 19 -17.38 1.08 2.55
CA ALA A 19 -17.28 1.20 3.98
C ALA A 19 -16.35 0.15 4.58
N PHE A 20 -15.67 0.52 5.66
CA PHE A 20 -14.88 -0.39 6.48
C PHE A 20 -15.63 -0.66 7.78
N HIS A 21 -15.87 -1.92 8.10
CA HIS A 21 -16.47 -2.32 9.37
C HIS A 21 -15.39 -2.85 10.32
N SER A 22 -15.14 -2.13 11.41
CA SER A 22 -14.27 -2.59 12.51
C SER A 22 -15.07 -3.52 13.41
N MET A 23 -14.70 -4.80 13.47
CA MET A 23 -15.28 -5.76 14.42
C MET A 23 -14.89 -5.45 15.87
N SER A 24 -13.68 -4.95 16.10
CA SER A 24 -13.18 -4.62 17.43
C SER A 24 -13.95 -3.49 18.08
N ASP A 25 -14.26 -2.45 17.30
CA ASP A 25 -15.00 -1.27 17.78
C ASP A 25 -16.49 -1.33 17.43
N ASN A 26 -16.93 -2.39 16.75
CA ASN A 26 -18.26 -2.56 16.16
C ASN A 26 -18.77 -1.30 15.43
N LYS A 27 -17.89 -0.65 14.67
CA LYS A 27 -18.14 0.63 13.99
C LYS A 27 -17.94 0.50 12.49
N THR A 28 -18.84 1.11 11.74
CA THR A 28 -18.74 1.23 10.29
C THR A 28 -18.25 2.62 9.90
N TYR A 29 -17.15 2.67 9.16
CA TYR A 29 -16.54 3.88 8.64
C TYR A 29 -16.84 3.96 7.15
N HIS A 30 -17.69 4.90 6.75
CA HIS A 30 -17.98 5.15 5.35
C HIS A 30 -16.80 5.89 4.71
N LEU A 31 -16.46 5.48 3.49
CA LEU A 31 -15.34 6.00 2.73
C LEU A 31 -15.86 6.50 1.40
N ALA A 32 -15.34 7.65 0.96
CA ALA A 32 -15.66 8.20 -0.35
C ALA A 32 -15.10 7.28 -1.45
N VAL A 33 -15.77 7.30 -2.59
CA VAL A 33 -15.25 6.69 -3.81
C VAL A 33 -14.00 7.45 -4.24
N PRO A 34 -12.90 6.77 -4.63
CA PRO A 34 -11.65 7.43 -4.99
C PRO A 34 -11.84 8.35 -6.19
N SER A 35 -11.26 9.53 -6.10
CA SER A 35 -11.14 10.47 -7.22
C SER A 35 -10.05 10.03 -8.21
N GLU A 36 -9.95 10.71 -9.35
CA GLU A 36 -8.84 10.50 -10.30
C GLU A 36 -7.48 10.86 -9.69
N GLU A 37 -7.43 11.80 -8.74
CA GLU A 37 -6.20 12.14 -8.01
C GLU A 37 -5.78 11.00 -7.08
N ASP A 38 -6.74 10.42 -6.36
CA ASP A 38 -6.50 9.23 -5.50
C ASP A 38 -6.04 8.03 -6.33
N LYS A 39 -6.60 7.85 -7.53
CA LYS A 39 -6.18 6.81 -8.47
C LYS A 39 -4.72 6.97 -8.85
N LYS A 40 -4.31 8.20 -9.19
CA LYS A 40 -2.93 8.49 -9.58
C LYS A 40 -1.96 8.24 -8.42
N GLU A 41 -2.31 8.62 -7.20
CA GLU A 41 -1.51 8.32 -6.01
C GLU A 41 -1.39 6.81 -5.77
N PHE A 42 -2.48 6.07 -5.97
CA PHE A 42 -2.50 4.63 -5.86
C PHE A 42 -1.59 3.96 -6.91
N GLU A 43 -1.68 4.36 -8.17
CA GLU A 43 -0.81 3.87 -9.25
C GLU A 43 0.67 4.17 -8.99
N GLN A 44 0.99 5.37 -8.49
CA GLN A 44 2.35 5.72 -8.07
C GLN A 44 2.84 4.84 -6.93
N THR A 45 1.98 4.53 -5.97
CA THR A 45 2.31 3.62 -4.88
C THR A 45 2.56 2.20 -5.38
N LEU A 46 1.76 1.72 -6.33
CA LEU A 46 1.99 0.43 -6.99
C LEU A 46 3.30 0.41 -7.79
N ALA A 47 3.62 1.49 -8.50
CA ALA A 47 4.89 1.62 -9.22
C ALA A 47 6.08 1.54 -8.25
N ARG A 48 6.05 2.34 -7.16
CA ARG A 48 7.07 2.29 -6.10
C ARG A 48 7.24 0.90 -5.51
N LEU A 49 6.14 0.19 -5.28
CA LEU A 49 6.18 -1.18 -4.75
C LEU A 49 6.80 -2.17 -5.75
N ARG A 50 6.47 -2.05 -7.04
CA ARG A 50 7.00 -2.91 -8.11
C ARG A 50 8.46 -2.64 -8.41
N GLU A 51 8.88 -1.39 -8.32
CA GLU A 51 10.25 -0.94 -8.57
C GLU A 51 11.13 -0.98 -7.31
N PHE A 52 10.56 -1.38 -6.17
CA PHE A 52 11.27 -1.48 -4.91
C PHE A 52 12.42 -2.49 -5.02
N ASP A 53 13.64 -2.01 -4.81
CA ASP A 53 14.85 -2.82 -4.80
C ASP A 53 15.62 -2.57 -3.51
N ILE A 54 15.68 -3.58 -2.67
CA ILE A 54 16.39 -3.53 -1.39
C ILE A 54 17.88 -3.19 -1.57
N ASN A 55 18.50 -3.56 -2.70
CA ASN A 55 19.92 -3.30 -2.94
C ASN A 55 20.20 -1.83 -3.20
N LYS A 56 19.24 -1.06 -3.73
CA LYS A 56 19.37 0.40 -3.88
C LYS A 56 19.34 1.13 -2.53
N ILE A 57 18.80 0.50 -1.49
CA ILE A 57 18.60 1.08 -0.15
C ILE A 57 19.74 0.70 0.81
N LYS A 58 20.50 -0.37 0.49
CA LYS A 58 21.63 -0.90 1.29
C LYS A 58 22.85 0.02 1.43
N ASN A 59 22.79 1.30 1.04
CA ASN A 59 23.94 2.21 1.12
C ASN A 59 24.32 2.62 2.57
N HIS A 60 23.66 2.05 3.59
CA HIS A 60 24.02 2.27 4.99
C HIS A 60 25.13 1.30 5.42
N VAL A 61 26.31 1.84 5.67
CA VAL A 61 27.45 1.11 6.22
C VAL A 61 27.67 1.53 7.67
N CYS A 62 27.51 0.59 8.59
CA CYS A 62 27.76 0.78 10.02
C CYS A 62 28.43 -0.47 10.61
N ASP A 63 29.26 -0.32 11.64
CA ASP A 63 30.01 -1.45 12.24
C ASP A 63 29.11 -2.60 12.72
N LYS A 64 27.90 -2.27 13.19
CA LYS A 64 26.89 -3.27 13.62
C LYS A 64 26.22 -3.96 12.44
N CYS A 65 26.24 -3.34 11.26
CA CYS A 65 25.56 -3.77 10.05
C CYS A 65 26.45 -4.74 9.25
N VAL A 66 27.77 -4.53 9.20
CA VAL A 66 28.69 -5.28 8.33
C VAL A 66 28.66 -6.81 8.55
N ASN A 67 28.39 -7.26 9.79
CA ASN A 67 28.37 -8.68 10.15
C ASN A 67 26.97 -9.23 10.50
N SER A 68 25.91 -8.47 10.25
CA SER A 68 24.54 -8.86 10.63
C SER A 68 23.75 -9.32 9.41
N ILE A 69 23.14 -10.51 9.48
CA ILE A 69 22.15 -10.96 8.48
C ILE A 69 20.89 -10.06 8.45
N TYR A 70 20.69 -9.26 9.51
CA TYR A 70 19.63 -8.25 9.61
C TYR A 70 20.09 -6.86 9.18
N ALA A 71 21.28 -6.70 8.60
CA ALA A 71 21.73 -5.41 8.07
C ALA A 71 20.71 -4.74 7.13
N PRO A 72 19.99 -5.48 6.25
CA PRO A 72 18.94 -4.89 5.44
C PRO A 72 17.66 -4.51 6.19
N LEU A 73 17.62 -4.66 7.53
CA LEU A 73 16.49 -4.35 8.43
C LEU A 73 16.91 -3.43 9.60
N ALA A 74 18.19 -3.03 9.68
CA ALA A 74 18.74 -2.18 10.74
C ALA A 74 18.48 -0.67 10.54
N TRP A 75 17.45 -0.32 9.79
CA TRP A 75 17.05 1.02 9.36
C TRP A 75 15.70 1.38 9.97
#